data_AF-A0A961E5X5-F1
#
_entry.id   AF-A0A961E5X5-F1
#
_cell.length_a   1.000
_cell.length_b   1.000
_cell.length_c   1.000
_cell.angle_alpha   90.00
_cell.angle_beta   90.00
_cell.angle_gamma   90.00
#
_symmetry.space_group_name_H-M   'P 1'
#
loop_
_entity.id
_entity.type
_entity.pdbx_description
1 polymer ?
#
loop_
_entity_poly.entity_id
_entity_poly.type
_entity_poly.pdbx_seq_one_letter_code
_entity_poly.pdbx_strand_id
1 'polypeptide(L)'
;MRLWRRQAEPAGTAALTVRTVVDSGRLSVTWAAPVADAGEYAHARVFLAAAGCAPEFLGVIAPSATLTVDIGPGTYTAIAESYSSGSWGGGRLSGIGRSDEFTVG
;
A
#
# COMPACT_ATOMS: atom_id res chain seq x y z
N MET A 1 -21.15 -12.13 -3.29
CA MET A 1 -20.31 -11.07 -2.73
C MET A 1 -19.61 -11.58 -1.49
N ARG A 2 -18.34 -12.02 -1.62
CA ARG A 2 -17.53 -12.44 -0.45
C ARG A 2 -16.64 -11.28 -0.08
N LEU A 3 -16.86 -10.78 1.14
CA LEU A 3 -16.05 -9.77 1.79
C LEU A 3 -14.57 -10.11 1.65
N TRP A 4 -13.78 -9.15 1.18
CA TRP A 4 -12.40 -9.01 1.62
C TRP A 4 -12.45 -8.84 3.14
N ARG A 5 -12.52 -9.99 3.83
CA ARG A 5 -12.36 -10.09 5.27
C ARG A 5 -11.07 -9.36 5.57
N ARG A 6 -11.09 -8.38 6.50
CA ARG A 6 -9.88 -7.78 7.09
C ARG A 6 -8.85 -8.89 7.17
N GLN A 7 -7.85 -8.87 6.30
CA GLN A 7 -6.82 -9.89 6.31
C GLN A 7 -6.19 -9.72 7.69
N ALA A 8 -6.37 -10.71 8.58
CA ALA A 8 -5.81 -10.65 9.92
C ALA A 8 -4.31 -10.46 9.71
N GLU A 9 -3.80 -9.32 10.17
CA GLU A 9 -2.40 -8.99 10.02
C GLU A 9 -1.59 -10.12 10.69
N PRO A 10 -0.65 -10.76 9.98
CA PRO A 10 0.13 -11.83 10.58
C PRO A 10 0.87 -11.26 11.80
N ALA A 11 0.89 -12.00 12.90
CA ALA A 11 1.53 -11.56 14.14
C ALA A 11 2.99 -11.13 13.88
N GLY A 12 3.38 -9.96 14.37
CA GLY A 12 4.71 -9.37 14.13
C GLY A 12 4.87 -8.72 12.75
N THR A 13 3.83 -8.04 12.25
CA THR A 13 3.87 -7.17 11.07
C THR A 13 3.71 -5.72 11.53
N ALA A 14 4.59 -4.83 11.10
CA ALA A 14 4.50 -3.40 11.39
C ALA A 14 3.31 -2.74 10.67
N ALA A 15 2.65 -1.82 11.36
CA ALA A 15 1.61 -0.98 10.76
C ALA A 15 2.24 0.17 9.98
N LEU A 16 2.22 0.09 8.64
CA LEU A 16 2.71 1.15 7.78
C LEU A 16 1.65 2.26 7.67
N THR A 17 2.10 3.51 7.60
CA THR A 17 1.23 4.63 7.25
C THR A 17 1.21 4.78 5.73
N VAL A 18 0.01 4.81 5.12
CA VAL A 18 -0.16 5.06 3.69
C VAL A 18 -0.93 6.36 3.51
N ARG A 19 -0.42 7.24 2.65
CA ARG A 19 -1.09 8.50 2.31
C ARG A 19 -1.34 8.57 0.82
N THR A 20 -2.54 9.00 0.47
CA THR A 20 -2.99 9.18 -0.90
C THR A 20 -3.36 10.63 -1.14
N VAL A 21 -3.03 11.13 -2.33
CA VAL A 21 -3.48 12.42 -2.84
C VAL A 21 -4.03 12.18 -4.24
N VAL A 22 -5.25 12.64 -4.49
CA VAL A 22 -5.90 12.53 -5.79
C VAL A 22 -6.01 13.93 -6.39
N ASP A 23 -5.57 14.08 -7.63
CA ASP A 23 -5.73 15.31 -8.41
C ASP A 23 -6.02 14.95 -9.88
N SER A 24 -7.12 15.47 -10.42
CA SER A 24 -7.41 15.45 -11.87
C SER A 24 -7.22 14.09 -12.56
N GLY A 25 -7.72 13.00 -11.95
CA GLY A 25 -7.59 11.63 -12.50
C GLY A 25 -6.22 10.98 -12.27
N ARG A 26 -5.42 11.53 -11.35
CA ARG A 26 -4.10 11.02 -10.98
C ARG A 26 -4.02 10.77 -9.49
N LEU A 27 -3.51 9.60 -9.12
CA LEU A 27 -3.27 9.18 -7.76
C LEU A 27 -1.78 9.29 -7.45
N SER A 28 -1.45 9.96 -6.34
CA SER A 28 -0.12 9.92 -5.73
C SER A 28 -0.19 9.16 -4.41
N VAL A 29 0.68 8.17 -4.24
CA VAL A 29 0.77 7.32 -3.05
C VAL A 29 2.15 7.46 -2.42
N THR A 30 2.19 7.63 -1.11
CA THR A 30 3.40 7.56 -0.29
C THR A 30 3.16 6.62 0.88
N TRP A 31 4.23 6.09 1.46
CA TRP A 31 4.16 5.29 2.68
C TRP A 31 5.32 5.57 3.63
N ALA A 32 5.13 5.24 4.91
CA ALA A 32 6.14 5.33 5.94
C ALA A 32 6.02 4.15 6.92
N ALA A 33 7.18 3.67 7.39
CA ALA A 33 7.26 2.70 8.47
C ALA A 33 7.17 3.39 9.85
N PRO A 34 6.79 2.67 10.91
CA PRO A 34 6.94 3.14 12.29
C PRO A 34 8.40 3.53 12.59
N VAL A 35 8.59 4.62 13.32
CA VAL A 35 9.92 5.23 13.59
C VAL A 35 10.88 4.26 14.28
N ALA A 36 10.37 3.30 15.06
CA ALA A 36 11.18 2.34 15.82
C ALA A 36 12.07 1.44 14.94
N ASP A 37 11.71 1.25 13.66
CA ASP A 37 12.26 0.17 12.83
C ASP A 37 12.59 0.63 11.39
N ALA A 38 12.82 1.93 11.18
CA ALA A 38 12.97 2.52 9.84
C ALA A 38 14.07 1.88 8.96
N GLY A 39 15.08 1.24 9.57
CA GLY A 39 16.16 0.54 8.86
C GLY A 39 15.78 -0.82 8.29
N GLU A 40 14.65 -1.42 8.69
CA GLU A 40 14.23 -2.76 8.26
C GLU A 40 13.31 -2.74 7.02
N TYR A 41 12.69 -1.59 6.73
CA TYR A 41 11.70 -1.43 5.67
C TYR A 41 12.24 -0.58 4.52
N ALA A 42 13.06 -1.18 3.67
CA ALA A 42 13.71 -0.46 2.56
C ALA A 42 12.75 -0.09 1.42
N HIS A 43 11.72 -0.90 1.17
CA HIS A 43 10.78 -0.71 0.05
C HIS A 43 9.43 -1.39 0.34
N ALA A 44 8.35 -0.84 -0.22
CA ALA A 44 7.04 -1.46 -0.23
C ALA A 44 6.50 -1.63 -1.64
N ARG A 45 5.80 -2.74 -1.86
CA ARG A 45 4.91 -2.95 -2.99
C ARG A 45 3.63 -2.16 -2.74
N VAL A 46 3.22 -1.39 -3.73
CA VAL A 46 1.99 -0.60 -3.67
C VAL A 46 0.95 -1.26 -4.54
N PHE A 47 -0.23 -1.44 -3.97
CA PHE A 47 -1.41 -1.95 -4.64
C PHE A 47 -2.57 -0.96 -4.53
N LEU A 48 -3.49 -1.06 -5.49
CA LEU A 48 -4.73 -0.30 -5.51
C LEU A 48 -5.91 -1.26 -5.61
N ALA A 49 -6.78 -1.24 -4.62
CA ALA A 49 -8.00 -2.05 -4.62
C ALA A 49 -9.20 -1.18 -4.96
N ALA A 50 -9.86 -1.45 -6.10
CA ALA A 50 -11.18 -0.91 -6.36
C ALA A 50 -12.22 -1.61 -5.46
N ALA A 51 -13.26 -0.89 -5.05
CA ALA A 51 -14.29 -1.41 -4.15
C ALA A 51 -14.91 -2.71 -4.68
N GLY A 52 -14.77 -3.80 -3.92
CA GLY A 52 -15.28 -5.13 -4.30
C GLY A 52 -14.42 -5.90 -5.31
N CYS A 53 -13.30 -5.34 -5.76
CA CYS A 53 -12.36 -5.97 -6.69
C CYS A 53 -11.11 -6.49 -5.98
N ALA A 54 -10.31 -7.28 -6.70
CA ALA A 54 -8.97 -7.65 -6.24
C ALA A 54 -8.01 -6.45 -6.37
N PRO A 55 -7.03 -6.29 -5.47
CA PRO A 55 -5.99 -5.28 -5.60
C PRO A 55 -5.14 -5.49 -6.85
N GLU A 56 -4.87 -4.40 -7.55
CA GLU A 56 -3.95 -4.33 -8.67
C GLU A 56 -2.59 -3.81 -8.21
N PHE A 57 -1.51 -4.40 -8.72
CA PHE A 57 -0.15 -3.96 -8.40
C PHE A 57 0.22 -2.70 -9.19
N LEU A 58 0.62 -1.64 -8.49
CA LEU A 58 1.00 -0.37 -9.11
C LEU A 58 2.51 -0.21 -9.25
N GLY A 59 3.29 -0.74 -8.32
CA GLY A 59 4.74 -0.58 -8.34
C GLY A 59 5.41 -0.75 -6.99
N VAL A 60 6.67 -0.36 -6.93
CA VAL A 60 7.50 -0.45 -5.74
C VAL A 60 8.14 0.91 -5.46
N ILE A 61 8.06 1.37 -4.22
CA ILE A 61 8.69 2.62 -3.79
C ILE A 61 9.37 2.48 -2.44
N ALA A 62 10.48 3.21 -2.26
CA ALA A 62 11.13 3.39 -0.97
C ALA A 62 10.24 4.20 0.00
N PRO A 63 10.48 4.17 1.32
CA PRO A 63 9.77 5.03 2.27
C PRO A 63 9.84 6.50 1.84
N SER A 64 8.73 7.23 2.01
CA SER A 64 8.60 8.66 1.65
C SER A 64 8.76 9.01 0.17
N ALA A 65 9.09 8.06 -0.70
CA ALA A 65 8.99 8.27 -2.15
C ALA A 65 7.52 8.27 -2.59
N THR A 66 7.23 8.96 -3.69
CA THR A 66 5.89 9.08 -4.24
C THR A 66 5.76 8.23 -5.50
N LEU A 67 4.77 7.34 -5.53
CA LEU A 67 4.32 6.68 -6.74
C LEU A 67 3.13 7.45 -7.30
N THR A 68 3.19 7.80 -8.57
CA THR A 68 2.11 8.54 -9.25
C THR A 68 1.61 7.74 -10.45
N VAL A 69 0.30 7.51 -10.50
CA VAL A 69 -0.36 6.75 -11.58
C VAL A 69 -1.62 7.46 -12.03
N ASP A 70 -1.93 7.34 -13.31
CA ASP A 70 -3.23 7.78 -13.83
C ASP A 70 -4.30 6.74 -13.44
N ILE A 71 -5.48 7.21 -13.08
CA ILE A 71 -6.54 6.42 -12.45
C ILE A 71 -7.90 6.87 -12.97
N GLY A 72 -8.76 5.90 -13.28
CA GLY A 72 -10.14 6.15 -13.69
C GLY A 72 -11.05 6.54 -12.51
N PRO A 73 -12.28 6.97 -12.80
CA PRO A 73 -13.27 7.23 -11.76
C PRO A 73 -13.63 5.94 -11.02
N GLY A 74 -13.85 6.04 -9.71
CA GLY A 74 -14.17 4.91 -8.86
C GLY A 74 -13.85 5.13 -7.39
N THR A 75 -14.15 4.13 -6.58
CA THR A 75 -13.84 4.11 -5.15
C THR A 75 -12.72 3.12 -4.88
N TYR A 76 -11.69 3.56 -4.17
CA TYR A 76 -10.43 2.85 -4.04
C TYR A 76 -9.86 2.86 -2.62
N THR A 77 -8.97 1.91 -2.35
CA THR A 77 -8.07 1.89 -1.20
C THR A 77 -6.66 1.57 -1.68
N ALA A 78 -5.66 2.36 -1.24
CA ALA A 78 -4.26 2.06 -1.50
C ALA A 78 -3.69 1.17 -0.39
N ILE A 79 -2.83 0.22 -0.76
CA ILE A 79 -2.23 -0.75 0.15
C ILE A 79 -0.72 -0.73 -0.07
N ALA A 80 0.06 -0.67 1.01
CA ALA A 80 1.50 -0.84 0.97
C ALA A 80 1.89 -2.11 1.72
N GLU A 81 2.70 -2.97 1.10
CA GLU A 81 3.24 -4.20 1.68
C GLU A 81 4.77 -4.17 1.62
N SER A 82 5.42 -4.15 2.79
CA SER A 82 6.87 -4.16 2.93
C SER A 82 7.35 -5.54 3.40
N TYR A 83 8.51 -5.96 2.90
CA TYR A 83 9.13 -7.25 3.19
C TYR A 83 10.53 -7.03 3.76
N SER A 84 10.89 -7.73 4.84
CA SER A 84 12.24 -7.69 5.41
C SER A 84 13.18 -8.50 4.52
N SER A 85 14.35 -7.93 4.22
CA SER A 85 15.36 -8.35 3.21
C SER A 85 15.08 -7.83 1.81
N GLY A 86 16.10 -7.23 1.17
CA GLY A 86 16.07 -6.77 -0.23
C GLY A 86 15.93 -7.88 -1.28
N SER A 87 15.43 -9.04 -0.88
CA SER A 87 15.17 -10.21 -1.71
C SER A 87 13.72 -10.18 -2.19
N TRP A 88 13.55 -9.80 -3.44
CA TRP A 88 12.26 -9.73 -4.12
C TRP A 88 11.72 -11.13 -4.40
N GLY A 89 10.70 -11.56 -3.64
CA GLY A 89 9.87 -12.72 -4.03
C GLY A 89 9.79 -13.87 -3.02
N GLY A 90 10.68 -13.92 -2.02
CA GLY A 90 10.65 -14.95 -0.97
C GLY A 90 10.64 -14.42 0.46
N GLY A 91 10.72 -13.10 0.65
CA GLY A 91 10.72 -12.47 1.97
C GLY A 91 9.41 -12.66 2.72
N ARG A 92 9.50 -12.72 4.05
CA ARG A 92 8.32 -12.66 4.94
C ARG A 92 7.73 -11.24 4.86
N LEU A 93 6.40 -11.14 4.83
CA LEU A 93 5.72 -9.85 4.98
C LEU A 93 6.08 -9.28 6.36
N SER A 94 6.61 -8.07 6.38
CA SER A 94 7.12 -7.44 7.60
C SER A 94 6.35 -6.19 7.95
N GLY A 95 5.73 -5.51 6.97
CA GLY A 95 4.89 -4.35 7.22
C GLY A 95 3.70 -4.30 6.26
N ILE A 96 2.55 -3.88 6.76
CA ILE A 96 1.38 -3.59 5.92
C ILE A 96 0.71 -2.28 6.36
N GLY A 97 0.26 -1.51 5.38
CA GLY A 97 -0.51 -0.30 5.62
C GLY A 97 -1.60 -0.13 4.58
N ARG A 98 -2.68 0.54 4.96
CA ARG A 98 -3.80 0.88 4.07
C ARG A 98 -4.15 2.34 4.24
N SER A 99 -4.50 3.00 3.15
CA SER A 99 -5.13 4.31 3.23
C SER A 99 -6.57 4.17 3.73
N ASP A 100 -7.19 5.30 4.08
CA ASP A 100 -8.63 5.38 4.07
C ASP A 100 -9.17 5.16 2.65
N GLU A 101 -10.45 4.80 2.55
CA GLU A 101 -11.15 4.74 1.27
C GLU A 101 -11.28 6.15 0.69
N PHE A 102 -11.09 6.29 -0.63
CA PHE A 102 -11.24 7.54 -1.34
C PHE A 102 -11.95 7.35 -2.68
N THR A 103 -12.59 8.41 -3.17
CA THR A 103 -13.34 8.40 -4.44
C THR A 103 -12.68 9.34 -5.44
N VAL A 104 -12.57 8.87 -6.69
CA VAL A 104 -12.17 9.64 -7.86
C VAL A 104 -13.41 9.85 -8.73
N GLY A 105 -13.70 11.11 -9.06
CA GLY A 105 -14.83 11.53 -9.91
C GLY A 105 -14.50 11.57 -11.39
#